data_AF-B2BM44-F1
#
_entry.id   AF-B2BM44-F1
#
_cell.length_a   1.000
_cell.length_b   1.000
_cell.length_c   1.000
_cell.angle_alpha   90.00
_cell.angle_beta   90.00
_cell.angle_gamma   90.00
#
_symmetry.space_group_name_H-M   'P 1'
#
loop_
_entity.id
_entity.type
_entity.pdbx_description
1 polymer ?
#
loop_
_entity_poly.entity_id
_entity_poly.type
_entity_poly.pdbx_seq_one_letter_code
_entity_poly.pdbx_strand_id
1 'polypeptide(L)'
;MAIDLCNKSPGALAEGAQGAWEEAVPADAAPVNLDALTADQRDALNFSYRTTLPAMDPRFVAGDPAAWASDFGYALNKVAVRLDNRTNQELRDAALNHPDAAMREQALFEYADRDLPDAIELLGQAVLHDPNREVRWDALWAIEKLGGAHAVASLSKFAKDADPEIAEWSHLFRSELQTGDPAFDGRAGKFTPGRTFDETIYLLIHCDLYVRLDDSNQHWGKISLAPQGLARIYGQAHACPNVATRERQLVIAKTIDGLHADGSPHCDNYLFRGFTDRTRRDRGNFFFESLVPRTFFKSGHADDPSEGTRQANIGFARYGTWHLDPKFQIHDEAAIRYVRGRFQGWGYINLARIAGRSMEEILQPGNGVLSTLHDPEIGHMTNAFILGTFKGKLNDWDGDGVIDMNSRDVYSTVDGEIDMNQDGVADQPGLTCCDHTTLLP
;
A
#
# COMPACT_ATOMS: atom_id res chain seq x y z
N MET A 1 4.60 -16.93 20.71
CA MET A 1 5.76 -17.86 20.70
C MET A 1 6.96 -17.09 20.17
N ALA A 2 7.74 -16.52 21.08
CA ALA A 2 9.02 -15.91 20.74
C ALA A 2 10.05 -17.03 20.60
N ILE A 3 10.62 -17.21 19.42
CA ILE A 3 11.77 -18.08 19.23
C ILE A 3 13.00 -17.30 19.68
N ASP A 4 13.59 -17.81 20.76
CA ASP A 4 14.89 -17.48 21.31
C ASP A 4 15.98 -17.61 20.22
N LEU A 5 16.50 -16.48 19.74
CA LEU A 5 17.65 -16.39 18.83
C LEU A 5 18.95 -15.95 19.53
N CYS A 6 19.03 -16.09 20.86
CA CYS A 6 20.19 -15.62 21.63
C CYS A 6 21.02 -16.73 22.30
N ASN A 7 21.04 -17.94 21.76
CA ASN A 7 22.04 -18.96 22.13
C ASN A 7 23.00 -19.25 20.98
N LYS A 8 23.92 -18.31 20.72
CA LYS A 8 25.22 -18.66 20.11
C LYS A 8 26.21 -18.88 21.24
N SER A 9 26.61 -20.13 21.45
CA SER A 9 27.63 -20.50 22.43
C SER A 9 28.99 -19.88 22.03
N PRO A 10 29.82 -19.42 22.99
CA PRO A 10 31.10 -18.75 22.69
C PRO A 10 32.17 -19.64 22.03
N GLY A 11 31.94 -20.95 21.92
CA GLY A 11 32.91 -21.91 21.38
C GLY A 11 32.99 -21.96 19.85
N ALA A 12 31.99 -21.44 19.13
CA ALA A 12 31.95 -21.54 17.66
C ALA A 12 32.72 -20.43 16.92
N LEU A 13 33.30 -19.45 17.64
CA LEU A 13 34.06 -18.34 17.06
C LEU A 13 35.59 -18.56 17.06
N ALA A 14 36.09 -19.67 17.62
CA ALA A 14 37.52 -19.80 17.91
C ALA A 14 38.33 -20.70 16.94
N GLU A 15 37.71 -21.53 16.09
CA GLU A 15 38.46 -22.52 15.27
C GLU A 15 37.97 -22.66 13.81
N GLY A 16 37.56 -21.55 13.20
CA GLY A 16 37.41 -21.48 11.74
C GLY A 16 38.56 -20.68 11.16
N ALA A 17 39.56 -21.34 10.56
CA ALA A 17 40.60 -20.65 9.81
C ALA A 17 39.93 -19.74 8.76
N GLN A 18 40.17 -18.44 8.87
CA GLN A 18 39.81 -17.48 7.81
C GLN A 18 40.57 -17.90 6.55
N GLY A 19 39.89 -18.57 5.63
CA GLY A 19 40.38 -18.64 4.25
C GLY A 19 40.47 -17.20 3.76
N ALA A 20 41.69 -16.72 3.55
CA ALA A 20 41.91 -15.37 3.06
C ALA A 20 41.28 -15.26 1.67
N TRP A 21 40.44 -14.25 1.48
CA TRP A 21 39.85 -13.84 0.19
C TRP A 21 40.88 -13.82 -0.96
N GLU A 22 42.14 -13.55 -0.62
CA GLU A 22 43.31 -13.51 -1.50
C GLU A 22 43.67 -14.86 -2.14
N GLU A 23 43.22 -15.99 -1.57
CA GLU A 23 43.46 -17.34 -2.13
C GLU A 23 42.41 -17.74 -3.20
N ALA A 24 41.25 -17.08 -3.23
CA ALA A 24 40.14 -17.44 -4.11
C ALA A 24 40.13 -16.69 -5.47
N VAL A 25 40.90 -15.60 -5.58
CA VAL A 25 40.97 -14.78 -6.79
C VAL A 25 42.45 -14.58 -7.16
N PRO A 26 42.93 -15.15 -8.28
CA PRO A 26 44.29 -14.91 -8.74
C PRO A 26 44.56 -13.41 -8.84
N ALA A 27 45.69 -12.93 -8.30
CA ALA A 27 46.04 -11.50 -8.25
C ALA A 27 46.15 -10.83 -9.63
N ASP A 28 46.15 -11.64 -10.68
CA ASP A 28 46.31 -11.36 -12.10
C ASP A 28 45.02 -11.60 -12.91
N ALA A 29 43.89 -11.93 -12.26
CA ALA A 29 42.60 -12.04 -12.91
C ALA A 29 42.05 -10.65 -13.25
N ALA A 30 42.12 -10.26 -14.52
CA ALA A 30 41.47 -9.05 -15.01
C ALA A 30 39.94 -9.14 -14.78
N PRO A 31 39.27 -8.04 -14.39
CA PRO A 31 37.82 -8.04 -14.18
C PRO A 31 37.12 -8.48 -15.47
N VAL A 32 36.31 -9.53 -15.37
CA VAL A 32 35.52 -10.03 -16.50
C VAL A 32 34.46 -8.98 -16.83
N ASN A 33 34.55 -8.40 -18.02
CA ASN A 33 33.55 -7.48 -18.52
C ASN A 33 32.22 -8.24 -18.68
N LEU A 34 31.13 -7.72 -18.10
CA LEU A 34 29.78 -8.29 -18.18
C LEU A 34 29.33 -8.55 -19.63
N ASP A 35 29.82 -7.76 -20.58
CA ASP A 35 29.52 -7.92 -22.01
C ASP A 35 30.22 -9.11 -22.67
N ALA A 36 31.25 -9.67 -22.01
CA ALA A 36 31.97 -10.86 -22.47
C ALA A 36 31.31 -12.17 -22.01
N LEU A 37 30.29 -12.10 -21.14
CA LEU A 37 29.53 -13.27 -20.70
C LEU A 37 28.51 -13.70 -21.76
N THR A 38 28.32 -15.01 -21.92
CA THR A 38 27.25 -15.53 -22.78
C THR A 38 25.87 -15.15 -22.20
N ALA A 39 24.82 -15.19 -23.03
CA ALA A 39 23.45 -14.93 -22.58
C ALA A 39 23.07 -15.85 -21.40
N ASP A 40 23.30 -17.15 -21.51
CA ASP A 40 23.01 -18.12 -20.45
C ASP A 40 23.82 -17.87 -19.17
N GLN A 41 25.05 -17.39 -19.28
CA GLN A 41 25.87 -17.03 -18.12
C GLN A 41 25.39 -15.74 -17.47
N ARG A 42 24.94 -14.76 -18.25
CA ARG A 42 24.30 -13.54 -17.72
C ARG A 42 22.97 -13.86 -17.07
N ASP A 43 22.18 -14.76 -17.63
CA ASP A 43 20.91 -15.19 -17.08
C ASP A 43 21.10 -16.04 -15.82
N ALA A 44 22.07 -16.94 -15.79
CA ALA A 44 22.45 -17.68 -14.59
C ALA A 44 23.03 -16.77 -13.51
N LEU A 45 23.82 -15.76 -13.88
CA LEU A 45 24.34 -14.76 -12.95
C LEU A 45 23.20 -13.88 -12.42
N ASN A 46 22.31 -13.37 -13.27
CA ASN A 46 21.12 -12.59 -12.89
C ASN A 46 20.16 -13.42 -12.03
N PHE A 47 19.95 -14.69 -12.36
CA PHE A 47 19.13 -15.61 -11.57
C PHE A 47 19.78 -15.90 -10.22
N SER A 48 21.09 -16.15 -10.17
CA SER A 48 21.85 -16.31 -8.91
C SER A 48 21.84 -15.02 -8.08
N TYR A 49 21.96 -13.86 -8.72
CA TYR A 49 21.89 -12.53 -8.12
C TYR A 49 20.50 -12.23 -7.55
N ARG A 50 19.44 -12.71 -8.19
CA ARG A 50 18.05 -12.62 -7.72
C ARG A 50 17.71 -13.64 -6.62
N THR A 51 18.42 -14.77 -6.54
CA THR A 51 18.11 -15.87 -5.61
C THR A 51 18.99 -15.92 -4.36
N THR A 52 20.14 -15.23 -4.33
CA THR A 52 21.08 -15.19 -3.20
C THR A 52 21.00 -13.90 -2.36
N LEU A 53 19.83 -13.25 -2.33
CA LEU A 53 19.59 -12.03 -1.55
C LEU A 53 19.22 -12.31 -0.08
N PRO A 54 20.22 -12.57 0.78
CA PRO A 54 20.21 -11.97 2.12
C PRO A 54 21.20 -10.81 2.26
N ALA A 55 22.02 -10.52 1.23
CA ALA A 55 23.20 -9.65 1.38
C ALA A 55 23.28 -8.41 0.47
N MET A 56 22.33 -8.18 -0.46
CA MET A 56 22.23 -6.83 -1.05
C MET A 56 21.24 -5.99 -0.28
N ASP A 57 21.60 -4.73 -0.14
CA ASP A 57 20.71 -3.70 0.29
C ASP A 57 19.49 -3.64 -0.65
N PRO A 58 18.27 -3.88 -0.14
CA PRO A 58 17.06 -3.94 -0.96
C PRO A 58 16.77 -2.63 -1.71
N ARG A 59 17.45 -1.52 -1.35
CA ARG A 59 17.55 -0.25 -2.13
C ARG A 59 17.90 -0.42 -3.59
N PHE A 60 18.61 -1.48 -3.98
CA PHE A 60 19.14 -1.64 -5.34
C PHE A 60 18.39 -2.68 -6.19
N VAL A 61 17.38 -3.36 -5.64
CA VAL A 61 16.70 -4.48 -6.34
C VAL A 61 15.17 -4.33 -6.36
N ALA A 62 14.57 -3.59 -5.41
CA ALA A 62 13.14 -3.26 -5.41
C ALA A 62 12.97 -1.74 -5.25
N GLY A 63 12.18 -1.12 -6.15
CA GLY A 63 12.12 0.34 -6.25
C GLY A 63 11.42 1.05 -5.08
N ASP A 64 10.41 0.43 -4.47
CA ASP A 64 9.64 1.02 -3.35
C ASP A 64 10.31 0.73 -1.98
N PRO A 65 10.79 1.76 -1.26
CA PRO A 65 11.42 1.60 0.05
C PRO A 65 10.56 0.90 1.10
N ALA A 66 9.24 0.99 1.00
CA ALA A 66 8.34 0.35 1.95
C ALA A 66 8.28 -1.18 1.78
N ALA A 67 8.66 -1.72 0.63
CA ALA A 67 8.53 -3.14 0.30
C ALA A 67 9.69 -4.03 0.80
N TRP A 68 10.76 -3.44 1.34
CA TRP A 68 12.05 -4.11 1.59
C TRP A 68 12.10 -5.13 2.75
N ALA A 69 11.02 -5.34 3.51
CA ALA A 69 11.08 -6.00 4.83
C ALA A 69 9.97 -7.04 5.12
N SER A 70 9.43 -7.76 4.12
CA SER A 70 8.36 -8.75 4.34
C SER A 70 8.76 -10.18 3.94
N ASP A 71 9.08 -11.02 4.94
CA ASP A 71 9.53 -12.39 4.69
C ASP A 71 8.39 -13.34 4.26
N PHE A 72 7.20 -13.23 4.86
CA PHE A 72 6.09 -14.15 4.59
C PHE A 72 5.40 -13.88 3.25
N GLY A 73 5.10 -12.60 2.94
CA GLY A 73 4.50 -12.27 1.64
C GLY A 73 5.46 -12.55 0.47
N TYR A 74 6.76 -12.33 0.67
CA TYR A 74 7.77 -12.72 -0.32
C TYR A 74 7.80 -14.24 -0.57
N ALA A 75 7.64 -15.05 0.48
CA ALA A 75 7.50 -16.50 0.32
C ALA A 75 6.24 -16.88 -0.45
N LEU A 76 5.08 -16.28 -0.11
CA LEU A 76 3.81 -16.53 -0.81
C LEU A 76 3.88 -16.10 -2.27
N ASN A 77 4.51 -14.97 -2.59
CA ASN A 77 4.66 -14.48 -3.96
C ASN A 77 5.37 -15.48 -4.89
N LYS A 78 6.27 -16.31 -4.35
CA LYS A 78 6.99 -17.32 -5.13
C LYS A 78 6.17 -18.56 -5.46
N VAL A 79 5.15 -18.86 -4.66
CA VAL A 79 4.37 -20.12 -4.76
C VAL A 79 2.94 -19.88 -5.23
N ALA A 80 2.43 -18.65 -5.10
CA ALA A 80 1.07 -18.33 -5.46
C ALA A 80 0.87 -18.28 -6.98
N VAL A 81 -0.26 -18.83 -7.43
CA VAL A 81 -0.72 -18.69 -8.82
C VAL A 81 -1.44 -17.36 -8.99
N ARG A 82 -1.23 -16.68 -10.11
CA ARG A 82 -1.97 -15.44 -10.41
C ARG A 82 -3.45 -15.77 -10.66
N LEU A 83 -4.34 -15.02 -10.02
CA LEU A 83 -5.78 -15.18 -10.20
C LEU A 83 -6.33 -14.28 -11.31
N ASP A 84 -5.63 -13.20 -11.67
CA ASP A 84 -5.94 -12.45 -12.90
C ASP A 84 -5.48 -13.23 -14.12
N ASN A 85 -6.44 -13.78 -14.85
CA ASN A 85 -6.21 -14.67 -16.00
C ASN A 85 -6.10 -13.92 -17.33
N ARG A 86 -6.22 -12.59 -17.35
CA ARG A 86 -6.04 -11.80 -18.57
C ARG A 86 -4.65 -12.01 -19.14
N THR A 87 -4.56 -12.17 -20.45
CA THR A 87 -3.30 -12.21 -21.20
C THR A 87 -2.61 -10.85 -21.16
N ASN A 88 -1.31 -10.81 -21.47
CA ASN A 88 -0.58 -9.54 -21.53
C ASN A 88 -1.18 -8.56 -22.56
N GLN A 89 -1.75 -9.07 -23.65
CA GLN A 89 -2.42 -8.25 -24.66
C GLN A 89 -3.74 -7.68 -24.15
N GLU A 90 -4.56 -8.49 -23.45
CA GLU A 90 -5.80 -8.02 -22.82
C GLU A 90 -5.51 -7.01 -21.71
N LEU A 91 -4.45 -7.21 -20.92
CA LEU A 91 -4.03 -6.23 -19.92
C LEU A 91 -3.59 -4.91 -20.57
N ARG A 92 -2.80 -4.98 -21.65
CA ARG A 92 -2.39 -3.75 -22.36
C ARG A 92 -3.58 -3.01 -22.95
N ASP A 93 -4.51 -3.73 -23.57
CA ASP A 93 -5.73 -3.14 -24.13
C ASP A 93 -6.59 -2.52 -23.03
N ALA A 94 -6.84 -3.24 -21.94
CA ALA A 94 -7.58 -2.74 -20.80
C ALA A 94 -6.90 -1.51 -20.17
N ALA A 95 -5.58 -1.52 -20.02
CA ALA A 95 -4.82 -0.40 -19.46
C ALA A 95 -4.98 0.91 -20.24
N LEU A 96 -5.15 0.83 -21.56
CA LEU A 96 -5.22 2.01 -22.44
C LEU A 96 -6.66 2.40 -22.79
N ASN A 97 -7.58 1.43 -22.87
CA ASN A 97 -8.86 1.62 -23.53
C ASN A 97 -10.07 1.30 -22.65
N HIS A 98 -9.89 0.71 -21.46
CA HIS A 98 -11.06 0.37 -20.63
C HIS A 98 -11.82 1.64 -20.21
N PRO A 99 -13.16 1.68 -20.34
CA PRO A 99 -13.94 2.90 -20.01
C PRO A 99 -13.81 3.29 -18.53
N ASP A 100 -13.74 2.30 -17.66
CA ASP A 100 -13.55 2.47 -16.24
C ASP A 100 -12.08 2.71 -15.85
N ALA A 101 -11.80 3.81 -15.16
CA ALA A 101 -10.49 4.22 -14.67
C ALA A 101 -9.83 3.19 -13.73
N ALA A 102 -10.60 2.58 -12.82
CA ALA A 102 -10.01 1.61 -11.90
C ALA A 102 -9.60 0.32 -12.62
N MET A 103 -10.29 -0.05 -13.70
CA MET A 103 -9.88 -1.21 -14.51
C MET A 103 -8.64 -0.91 -15.36
N ARG A 104 -8.48 0.34 -15.84
CA ARG A 104 -7.23 0.78 -16.49
C ARG A 104 -6.06 0.70 -15.52
N GLU A 105 -6.21 1.28 -14.33
CA GLU A 105 -5.21 1.25 -13.26
C GLU A 105 -4.88 -0.18 -12.82
N GLN A 106 -5.91 -1.00 -12.58
CA GLN A 106 -5.75 -2.40 -12.20
C GLN A 106 -4.96 -3.20 -13.26
N ALA A 107 -5.22 -2.94 -14.55
CA ALA A 107 -4.48 -3.56 -15.63
C ALA A 107 -3.01 -3.09 -15.68
N LEU A 108 -2.74 -1.80 -15.44
CA LEU A 108 -1.38 -1.24 -15.36
C LEU A 108 -0.56 -1.89 -14.22
N PHE A 109 -1.15 -2.02 -13.03
CA PHE A 109 -0.47 -2.62 -11.88
C PHE A 109 -0.22 -4.12 -12.06
N GLU A 110 -1.18 -4.87 -12.63
CA GLU A 110 -0.95 -6.29 -12.94
C GLU A 110 0.11 -6.44 -14.05
N TYR A 111 0.11 -5.58 -15.07
CA TYR A 111 1.14 -5.57 -16.12
C TYR A 111 2.54 -5.28 -15.56
N ALA A 112 2.64 -4.33 -14.64
CA ALA A 112 3.88 -3.99 -13.93
C ALA A 112 4.33 -5.11 -12.98
N ASP A 113 3.41 -5.71 -12.22
CA ASP A 113 3.71 -6.82 -11.29
C ASP A 113 4.16 -8.09 -12.03
N ARG A 114 3.79 -8.24 -13.32
CA ARG A 114 4.31 -9.29 -14.21
C ARG A 114 5.72 -9.01 -14.74
N ASP A 115 6.32 -7.87 -14.39
CA ASP A 115 7.68 -7.45 -14.80
C ASP A 115 7.88 -7.53 -16.32
N LEU A 116 6.89 -7.06 -17.08
CA LEU A 116 6.96 -7.11 -18.54
C LEU A 116 7.98 -6.09 -19.08
N PRO A 117 8.74 -6.42 -20.14
CA PRO A 117 9.90 -5.64 -20.57
C PRO A 117 9.60 -4.17 -20.91
N ASP A 118 8.37 -3.88 -21.32
CA ASP A 118 7.89 -2.55 -21.72
C ASP A 118 6.91 -1.94 -20.70
N ALA A 119 6.83 -2.46 -19.48
CA ALA A 119 5.94 -1.96 -18.43
C ALA A 119 6.16 -0.46 -18.16
N ILE A 120 7.42 0.01 -18.08
CA ILE A 120 7.73 1.44 -17.89
C ILE A 120 7.23 2.29 -19.07
N GLU A 121 7.27 1.77 -20.30
CA GLU A 121 6.75 2.47 -21.48
C GLU A 121 5.24 2.60 -21.39
N LEU A 122 4.54 1.49 -21.13
CA LEU A 122 3.08 1.46 -21.00
C LEU A 122 2.59 2.39 -19.87
N LEU A 123 3.23 2.33 -18.70
CA LEU A 123 2.95 3.24 -17.58
C LEU A 123 3.18 4.71 -17.99
N GLY A 124 4.27 4.99 -18.72
CA GLY A 124 4.52 6.33 -19.25
C GLY A 124 3.43 6.83 -20.20
N GLN A 125 2.84 5.95 -21.02
CA GLN A 125 1.69 6.30 -21.87
C GLN A 125 0.46 6.66 -21.01
N ALA A 126 0.19 5.92 -19.94
CA ALA A 126 -0.90 6.24 -19.01
C ALA A 126 -0.68 7.61 -18.34
N VAL A 127 0.53 7.91 -17.84
CA VAL A 127 0.84 9.23 -17.27
C VAL A 127 0.64 10.37 -18.29
N LEU A 128 0.95 10.14 -19.57
CA LEU A 128 0.81 11.15 -20.63
C LEU A 128 -0.64 11.38 -21.08
N HIS A 129 -1.46 10.33 -21.11
CA HIS A 129 -2.68 10.33 -21.91
C HIS A 129 -3.96 9.92 -21.17
N ASP A 130 -3.85 9.35 -19.96
CA ASP A 130 -5.06 8.97 -19.23
C ASP A 130 -5.87 10.23 -18.84
N PRO A 131 -7.18 10.28 -19.12
CA PRO A 131 -7.99 11.44 -18.76
C PRO A 131 -8.25 11.54 -17.25
N ASN A 132 -8.08 10.46 -16.49
CA ASN A 132 -8.27 10.45 -15.05
C ASN A 132 -6.95 10.79 -14.34
N ARG A 133 -6.95 11.87 -13.55
CA ARG A 133 -5.76 12.34 -12.81
C ARG A 133 -5.19 11.30 -11.86
N GLU A 134 -6.05 10.49 -11.23
CA GLU A 134 -5.61 9.48 -10.27
C GLU A 134 -4.84 8.35 -10.95
N VAL A 135 -5.37 7.83 -12.07
CA VAL A 135 -4.65 6.83 -12.87
C VAL A 135 -3.25 7.33 -13.28
N ARG A 136 -3.11 8.61 -13.60
CA ARG A 136 -1.81 9.21 -13.97
C ARG A 136 -0.82 9.21 -12.80
N TRP A 137 -1.20 9.62 -11.59
CA TRP A 137 -0.25 9.58 -10.46
C TRP A 137 0.00 8.17 -9.95
N ASP A 138 -0.96 7.25 -10.08
CA ASP A 138 -0.80 5.87 -9.65
C ASP A 138 0.10 5.11 -10.62
N ALA A 139 0.07 5.46 -11.91
CA ALA A 139 1.06 5.02 -12.87
C ALA A 139 2.49 5.54 -12.55
N LEU A 140 2.64 6.77 -12.05
CA LEU A 140 3.94 7.26 -11.56
C LEU A 140 4.44 6.42 -10.37
N TRP A 141 3.55 6.05 -9.46
CA TRP A 141 3.92 5.19 -8.33
C TRP A 141 4.30 3.77 -8.79
N ALA A 142 3.58 3.19 -9.75
CA ALA A 142 3.95 1.91 -10.34
C ALA A 142 5.33 1.98 -11.04
N ILE A 143 5.67 3.10 -11.71
CA ILE A 143 7.02 3.31 -12.26
C ILE A 143 8.06 3.31 -11.13
N GLU A 144 7.80 4.00 -10.03
CA GLU A 144 8.70 4.01 -8.87
C GLU A 144 8.90 2.61 -8.29
N LYS A 145 7.84 1.81 -8.17
CA LYS A 145 7.90 0.43 -7.68
C LYS A 145 8.83 -0.45 -8.51
N LEU A 146 8.84 -0.29 -9.84
CA LEU A 146 9.77 -0.98 -10.74
C LEU A 146 11.22 -0.54 -10.52
N GLY A 147 11.44 0.72 -10.15
CA GLY A 147 12.74 1.24 -9.74
C GLY A 147 13.81 1.26 -10.83
N GLY A 148 15.06 1.46 -10.41
CA GLY A 148 16.22 1.50 -11.29
C GLY A 148 16.33 2.76 -12.17
N ALA A 149 17.38 2.77 -13.01
CA ALA A 149 17.71 3.94 -13.83
C ALA A 149 16.61 4.28 -14.86
N HIS A 150 15.91 3.28 -15.39
CA HIS A 150 14.80 3.48 -16.31
C HIS A 150 13.60 4.17 -15.64
N ALA A 151 13.26 3.81 -14.40
CA ALA A 151 12.21 4.49 -13.64
C ALA A 151 12.59 5.95 -13.38
N VAL A 152 13.82 6.22 -12.91
CA VAL A 152 14.32 7.59 -12.70
C VAL A 152 14.27 8.43 -13.97
N ALA A 153 14.68 7.86 -15.10
CA ALA A 153 14.64 8.52 -16.40
C ALA A 153 13.19 8.77 -16.86
N SER A 154 12.28 7.82 -16.64
CA SER A 154 10.86 7.96 -16.97
C SER A 154 10.19 9.04 -16.13
N LEU A 155 10.32 8.97 -14.80
CA LEU A 155 9.80 9.97 -13.86
C LEU A 155 10.28 11.38 -14.24
N SER A 156 11.54 11.55 -14.62
CA SER A 156 12.11 12.85 -15.01
C SER A 156 11.38 13.55 -16.16
N LYS A 157 10.70 12.81 -17.05
CA LYS A 157 9.93 13.39 -18.16
C LYS A 157 8.70 14.17 -17.66
N PHE A 158 8.17 13.80 -16.50
CA PHE A 158 6.93 14.33 -15.94
C PHE A 158 7.14 15.43 -14.89
N ALA A 159 8.39 15.78 -14.56
CA ALA A 159 8.69 16.78 -13.53
C ALA A 159 8.26 18.22 -13.90
N LYS A 160 7.72 18.42 -15.11
CA LYS A 160 7.17 19.68 -15.62
C LYS A 160 5.80 19.45 -16.27
N ASP A 161 5.07 18.44 -15.81
CA ASP A 161 3.71 18.21 -16.27
C ASP A 161 2.85 19.46 -16.07
N ALA A 162 1.84 19.64 -16.93
CA ALA A 162 0.93 20.77 -16.84
C ALA A 162 0.04 20.67 -15.59
N ASP A 163 -0.23 19.46 -15.13
CA ASP A 163 -0.89 19.20 -13.85
C ASP A 163 0.15 19.26 -12.71
N PRO A 164 0.03 20.22 -11.76
CA PRO A 164 0.98 20.36 -10.66
C PRO A 164 1.10 19.11 -9.77
N GLU A 165 0.02 18.35 -9.61
CA GLU A 165 0.06 17.12 -8.80
C GLU A 165 0.90 16.04 -9.48
N ILE A 166 0.78 15.89 -10.80
CA ILE A 166 1.59 14.94 -11.58
C ILE A 166 3.06 15.36 -11.55
N ALA A 167 3.34 16.65 -11.71
CA ALA A 167 4.71 17.17 -11.65
C ALA A 167 5.35 16.95 -10.28
N GLU A 168 4.61 17.17 -9.20
CA GLU A 168 5.12 16.96 -7.84
C GLU A 168 5.31 15.48 -7.52
N TRP A 169 4.34 14.60 -7.81
CA TRP A 169 4.49 13.16 -7.59
C TRP A 169 5.69 12.58 -8.34
N SER A 170 5.88 13.01 -9.59
CA SER A 170 7.06 12.66 -10.39
C SER A 170 8.35 13.10 -9.71
N HIS A 171 8.41 14.34 -9.22
CA HIS A 171 9.57 14.88 -8.53
C HIS A 171 9.87 14.11 -7.24
N LEU A 172 8.83 13.87 -6.43
CA LEU A 172 8.88 13.16 -5.16
C LEU A 172 9.41 11.74 -5.36
N PHE A 173 8.76 10.93 -6.19
CA PHE A 173 9.18 9.54 -6.42
C PHE A 173 10.59 9.44 -7.00
N ARG A 174 10.96 10.37 -7.89
CA ARG A 174 12.33 10.41 -8.41
C ARG A 174 13.35 10.70 -7.30
N SER A 175 13.06 11.67 -6.43
CA SER A 175 13.94 12.02 -5.31
C SER A 175 14.08 10.87 -4.30
N GLU A 176 13.00 10.11 -4.07
CA GLU A 176 13.04 8.91 -3.22
C GLU A 176 13.93 7.84 -3.81
N LEU A 177 13.81 7.53 -5.11
CA LEU A 177 14.69 6.56 -5.77
C LEU A 177 16.16 6.99 -5.76
N GLN A 178 16.43 8.29 -5.91
CA GLN A 178 17.80 8.81 -6.02
C GLN A 178 18.49 8.98 -4.67
N THR A 179 17.74 9.35 -3.62
CA THR A 179 18.31 9.81 -2.35
C THR A 179 17.73 9.11 -1.13
N GLY A 180 16.63 8.38 -1.28
CA GLY A 180 15.83 7.85 -0.18
C GLY A 180 14.89 8.87 0.46
N ASP A 181 15.10 10.16 0.22
CA ASP A 181 14.36 11.27 0.82
C ASP A 181 13.39 11.90 -0.20
N PRO A 182 12.13 12.18 0.19
CA PRO A 182 11.18 12.85 -0.68
C PRO A 182 11.52 14.35 -0.80
N ALA A 183 11.30 14.90 -1.98
CA ALA A 183 11.37 16.33 -2.28
C ALA A 183 10.01 16.84 -2.75
N PHE A 184 9.65 18.03 -2.30
CA PHE A 184 8.35 18.65 -2.54
C PHE A 184 8.51 19.94 -3.35
N ASP A 185 7.43 20.38 -3.95
CA ASP A 185 7.41 21.65 -4.66
C ASP A 185 7.30 22.86 -3.70
N GLY A 186 7.05 24.04 -4.29
CA GLY A 186 6.96 25.30 -3.57
C GLY A 186 5.54 25.82 -3.33
N ARG A 187 4.49 25.02 -3.60
CA ARG A 187 3.10 25.49 -3.49
C ARG A 187 2.77 25.87 -2.05
N ALA A 188 1.89 26.87 -1.92
CA ALA A 188 1.39 27.31 -0.62
C ALA A 188 0.46 26.24 -0.03
N GLY A 189 0.29 26.26 1.30
CA GLY A 189 -0.62 25.38 2.01
C GLY A 189 -1.76 26.15 2.66
N LYS A 190 -2.91 25.50 2.80
CA LYS A 190 -4.14 26.04 3.39
C LYS A 190 -4.65 25.10 4.47
N PHE A 191 -4.73 25.63 5.68
CA PHE A 191 -5.36 24.98 6.81
C PHE A 191 -6.81 25.44 6.93
N THR A 192 -7.73 24.50 7.16
CA THR A 192 -9.15 24.78 7.37
C THR A 192 -9.45 24.68 8.88
N PRO A 193 -9.75 25.81 9.56
CA PRO A 193 -10.06 25.79 10.98
C PRO A 193 -11.37 25.06 11.30
N GLY A 194 -11.47 24.51 12.51
CA GLY A 194 -12.71 23.90 13.01
C GLY A 194 -12.98 22.47 12.53
N ARG A 195 -12.02 21.85 11.82
CA ARG A 195 -12.08 20.43 11.46
C ARG A 195 -11.64 19.55 12.63
N THR A 196 -12.15 18.32 12.69
CA THR A 196 -11.78 17.31 13.69
C THR A 196 -10.30 16.92 13.62
N PHE A 197 -9.73 16.93 12.40
CA PHE A 197 -8.35 16.57 12.13
C PHE A 197 -7.53 17.75 11.65
N ASP A 198 -6.29 17.83 12.12
CA ASP A 198 -5.31 18.82 11.67
C ASP A 198 -4.87 18.57 10.23
N GLU A 199 -4.84 17.30 9.82
CA GLU A 199 -4.41 16.87 8.49
C GLU A 199 -5.29 15.72 7.99
N THR A 200 -5.60 15.69 6.68
CA THR A 200 -6.35 14.60 6.01
C THR A 200 -5.59 14.14 4.78
N ILE A 201 -4.66 13.21 4.96
CA ILE A 201 -3.75 12.75 3.92
C ILE A 201 -4.42 11.62 3.12
N TYR A 202 -4.66 11.85 1.82
CA TYR A 202 -5.16 10.83 0.90
C TYR A 202 -4.09 9.74 0.70
N LEU A 203 -4.45 8.48 0.99
CA LEU A 203 -3.53 7.36 0.88
C LEU A 203 -3.74 6.61 -0.44
N LEU A 204 -2.67 6.54 -1.24
CA LEU A 204 -2.48 5.55 -2.28
C LEU A 204 -2.09 4.24 -1.61
N ILE A 205 -2.82 3.16 -1.86
CA ILE A 205 -2.55 1.87 -1.23
C ILE A 205 -2.56 0.77 -2.30
N HIS A 206 -1.42 0.14 -2.49
CA HIS A 206 -1.27 -1.05 -3.34
C HIS A 206 -1.06 -2.26 -2.44
N CYS A 207 -1.76 -3.36 -2.70
CA CYS A 207 -1.54 -4.58 -1.93
C CYS A 207 -1.66 -5.85 -2.76
N ASP A 208 -0.94 -6.87 -2.32
CA ASP A 208 -1.11 -8.24 -2.77
C ASP A 208 -2.04 -8.98 -1.80
N LEU A 209 -3.10 -9.54 -2.35
CA LEU A 209 -3.99 -10.48 -1.68
C LEU A 209 -3.54 -11.91 -2.02
N TYR A 210 -3.03 -12.60 -1.01
CA TYR A 210 -2.72 -14.03 -1.12
C TYR A 210 -3.88 -14.82 -0.56
N VAL A 211 -4.55 -15.61 -1.40
CA VAL A 211 -5.77 -16.34 -1.04
C VAL A 211 -5.48 -17.82 -1.02
N ARG A 212 -5.72 -18.47 0.11
CA ARG A 212 -5.63 -19.92 0.21
C ARG A 212 -6.75 -20.55 -0.63
N LEU A 213 -6.38 -21.39 -1.59
CA LEU A 213 -7.29 -21.99 -2.57
C LEU A 213 -7.84 -23.35 -2.13
N ASP A 214 -7.24 -23.96 -1.12
CA ASP A 214 -7.65 -25.25 -0.58
C ASP A 214 -7.34 -25.41 0.92
N ASP A 215 -7.85 -26.46 1.53
CA ASP A 215 -7.64 -26.70 2.97
C ASP A 215 -6.24 -27.23 3.32
N SER A 216 -5.43 -27.59 2.31
CA SER A 216 -4.08 -28.13 2.52
C SER A 216 -3.05 -27.06 2.85
N ASN A 217 -3.39 -25.78 2.63
CA ASN A 217 -2.50 -24.63 2.79
C ASN A 217 -1.30 -24.65 1.83
N GLN A 218 -1.34 -25.50 0.79
CA GLN A 218 -0.28 -25.62 -0.23
C GLN A 218 -0.58 -24.80 -1.47
N HIS A 219 -1.86 -24.57 -1.80
CA HIS A 219 -2.25 -23.83 -2.99
C HIS A 219 -2.70 -22.42 -2.63
N TRP A 220 -1.99 -21.44 -3.16
CA TRP A 220 -2.26 -20.02 -2.95
C TRP A 220 -2.51 -19.32 -4.28
N GLY A 221 -3.49 -18.43 -4.30
CA GLY A 221 -3.74 -17.50 -5.38
C GLY A 221 -3.21 -16.11 -5.02
N LYS A 222 -2.81 -15.31 -6.01
CA LYS A 222 -2.43 -13.91 -5.86
C LYS A 222 -3.36 -13.03 -6.69
N ILE A 223 -3.89 -11.98 -6.08
CA ILE A 223 -4.45 -10.81 -6.75
C ILE A 223 -3.64 -9.59 -6.30
N SER A 224 -3.02 -8.89 -7.25
CA SER A 224 -2.48 -7.55 -7.00
C SER A 224 -3.65 -6.58 -7.06
N LEU A 225 -3.88 -5.76 -6.04
CA LEU A 225 -4.91 -4.72 -6.02
C LEU A 225 -4.27 -3.35 -6.17
N ALA A 226 -4.59 -2.68 -7.26
CA ALA A 226 -4.21 -1.29 -7.51
C ALA A 226 -4.97 -0.32 -6.57
N PRO A 227 -4.48 0.92 -6.39
CA PRO A 227 -5.06 1.90 -5.45
C PRO A 227 -6.57 2.10 -5.55
N GLN A 228 -7.10 2.40 -6.73
CA GLN A 228 -8.55 2.56 -6.93
C GLN A 228 -9.28 1.23 -6.82
N GLY A 229 -8.66 0.12 -7.25
CA GLY A 229 -9.23 -1.22 -7.07
C GLY A 229 -9.43 -1.60 -5.59
N LEU A 230 -8.43 -1.30 -4.75
CA LEU A 230 -8.52 -1.46 -3.30
C LEU A 230 -9.54 -0.51 -2.69
N ALA A 231 -9.53 0.77 -3.10
CA ALA A 231 -10.44 1.78 -2.59
C ALA A 231 -11.90 1.41 -2.85
N ARG A 232 -12.21 0.74 -3.98
CA ARG A 232 -13.54 0.21 -4.24
C ARG A 232 -13.93 -0.89 -3.26
N ILE A 233 -13.07 -1.88 -3.04
CA ILE A 233 -13.43 -3.03 -2.20
C ILE A 233 -13.48 -2.64 -0.71
N TYR A 234 -12.44 -1.94 -0.23
CA TYR A 234 -12.20 -1.69 1.20
C TYR A 234 -12.34 -0.24 1.63
N GLY A 235 -12.60 0.66 0.69
CA GLY A 235 -12.80 2.09 0.93
C GLY A 235 -11.54 2.91 0.70
N GLN A 236 -11.74 4.13 0.21
CA GLN A 236 -10.66 5.10 0.07
C GLN A 236 -10.17 5.53 1.45
N ALA A 237 -8.90 5.27 1.73
CA ALA A 237 -8.30 5.53 3.03
C ALA A 237 -7.69 6.94 3.12
N HIS A 238 -7.88 7.56 4.28
CA HIS A 238 -7.22 8.80 4.68
C HIS A 238 -6.46 8.59 5.99
N ALA A 239 -5.24 9.09 6.08
CA ALA A 239 -4.54 9.23 7.35
C ALA A 239 -4.90 10.58 7.96
N CYS A 240 -5.41 10.53 9.19
CA CYS A 240 -6.01 11.67 9.88
C CYS A 240 -5.25 11.97 11.18
N PRO A 241 -4.02 12.51 11.12
CA PRO A 241 -3.26 12.84 12.32
C PRO A 241 -3.72 14.17 12.92
N ASN A 242 -3.54 14.28 14.23
CA ASN A 242 -3.54 15.55 14.96
C ASN A 242 -2.14 15.83 15.47
N VAL A 243 -1.67 17.07 15.37
CA VAL A 243 -0.33 17.50 15.81
C VAL A 243 -0.07 17.06 17.25
N ALA A 244 -1.08 17.18 18.11
CA ALA A 244 -0.99 16.83 19.53
C ALA A 244 -0.82 15.31 19.80
N THR A 245 -1.18 14.43 18.86
CA THR A 245 -1.26 12.98 19.10
C THR A 245 -0.53 12.11 18.08
N ARG A 246 -0.12 12.66 16.93
CA ARG A 246 0.44 11.94 15.76
C ARG A 246 1.64 11.05 16.05
N GLU A 247 2.35 11.27 17.14
CA GLU A 247 3.47 10.41 17.56
C GLU A 247 3.04 9.06 18.12
N ARG A 248 1.80 8.95 18.62
CA ARG A 248 1.31 7.77 19.35
C ARG A 248 -0.07 7.28 18.90
N GLN A 249 -0.78 8.07 18.11
CA GLN A 249 -2.15 7.79 17.70
C GLN A 249 -2.41 8.35 16.29
N LEU A 250 -3.11 7.56 15.49
CA LEU A 250 -3.54 7.92 14.13
C LEU A 250 -4.91 7.31 13.87
N VAL A 251 -5.83 8.10 13.32
CA VAL A 251 -7.05 7.55 12.73
C VAL A 251 -6.78 7.26 11.25
N ILE A 252 -7.13 6.07 10.80
CA ILE A 252 -7.32 5.77 9.38
C ILE A 252 -8.82 5.70 9.14
N ALA A 253 -9.36 6.72 8.47
CA ALA A 253 -10.75 6.74 8.06
C ALA A 253 -10.88 6.20 6.65
N LYS A 254 -11.88 5.36 6.40
CA LYS A 254 -12.17 4.82 5.08
C LYS A 254 -13.62 5.07 4.70
N THR A 255 -13.82 5.34 3.42
CA THR A 255 -15.15 5.51 2.84
C THR A 255 -15.30 4.61 1.62
N ILE A 256 -16.33 3.78 1.63
CA ILE A 256 -16.74 2.95 0.48
C ILE A 256 -17.96 3.61 -0.16
N ASP A 257 -17.80 4.05 -1.40
CA ASP A 257 -18.90 4.59 -2.20
C ASP A 257 -19.63 3.48 -2.97
N GLY A 258 -20.93 3.65 -3.17
CA GLY A 258 -21.76 2.74 -3.98
C GLY A 258 -22.09 1.40 -3.31
N LEU A 259 -21.74 1.20 -2.03
CA LEU A 259 -22.14 0.01 -1.27
C LEU A 259 -23.62 0.06 -0.88
N HIS A 260 -24.09 1.22 -0.40
CA HIS A 260 -25.49 1.39 -0.02
C HIS A 260 -26.35 1.83 -1.21
N ALA A 261 -27.56 1.28 -1.29
CA ALA A 261 -28.49 1.56 -2.39
C ALA A 261 -29.00 3.02 -2.41
N ASP A 262 -28.98 3.71 -1.27
CA ASP A 262 -29.36 5.13 -1.15
C ASP A 262 -28.24 6.10 -1.54
N GLY A 263 -27.05 5.58 -1.85
CA GLY A 263 -25.86 6.36 -2.21
C GLY A 263 -25.12 6.97 -1.01
N SER A 264 -25.53 6.68 0.22
CA SER A 264 -24.78 7.09 1.41
C SER A 264 -23.43 6.35 1.47
N PRO A 265 -22.37 7.02 1.97
CA PRO A 265 -21.07 6.37 2.12
C PRO A 265 -21.10 5.34 3.25
N HIS A 266 -20.46 4.18 3.04
CA HIS A 266 -20.13 3.27 4.13
C HIS A 266 -18.79 3.68 4.74
N CYS A 267 -18.79 4.02 6.03
CA CYS A 267 -17.63 4.50 6.76
C CYS A 267 -17.02 3.39 7.62
N ASP A 268 -15.69 3.23 7.57
CA ASP A 268 -14.95 2.22 8.33
C ASP A 268 -13.65 2.82 8.92
N ASN A 269 -13.67 3.15 10.21
CA ASN A 269 -12.65 3.95 10.89
C ASN A 269 -11.80 3.13 11.86
N TYR A 270 -10.49 3.26 11.75
CA TYR A 270 -9.53 2.51 12.58
C TYR A 270 -8.72 3.47 13.42
N LEU A 271 -8.79 3.29 14.73
CA LEU A 271 -7.86 3.93 15.65
C LEU A 271 -6.60 3.08 15.77
N PHE A 272 -5.49 3.61 15.27
CA PHE A 272 -4.17 3.04 15.40
C PHE A 272 -3.45 3.69 16.59
N ARG A 273 -2.79 2.88 17.41
CA ARG A 273 -1.94 3.34 18.51
C ARG A 273 -0.59 2.64 18.49
N GLY A 274 0.42 3.31 19.03
CA GLY A 274 1.75 2.75 19.19
C GLY A 274 2.76 3.84 19.49
N PHE A 275 3.91 3.79 18.83
CA PHE A 275 4.97 4.77 19.04
C PHE A 275 5.62 5.21 17.74
N THR A 276 6.23 6.38 17.78
CA THR A 276 7.06 6.93 16.72
C THR A 276 8.47 7.13 17.23
N ASP A 277 9.44 6.61 16.50
CA ASP A 277 10.85 6.87 16.72
C ASP A 277 11.31 8.03 15.83
N ARG A 278 11.85 9.08 16.45
CA ARG A 278 12.39 10.26 15.77
C ARG A 278 13.91 10.19 15.74
N THR A 279 14.44 9.65 14.65
CA THR A 279 15.89 9.68 14.38
C THR A 279 16.36 11.01 13.77
N ARG A 280 15.44 11.80 13.21
CA ARG A 280 15.68 13.15 12.67
C ARG A 280 14.51 14.09 13.04
N ARG A 281 14.74 15.40 12.93
CA ARG A 281 13.71 16.42 13.26
C ARG A 281 12.58 16.49 12.22
N ASP A 282 12.88 16.16 10.97
CA ASP A 282 12.02 16.30 9.80
C ASP A 282 11.22 15.02 9.46
N ARG A 283 11.36 13.94 10.23
CA ARG A 283 10.64 12.68 10.00
C ARG A 283 10.54 11.82 11.26
N GLY A 284 9.57 10.92 11.28
CA GLY A 284 9.42 9.91 12.32
C GLY A 284 9.03 8.56 11.75
N ASN A 285 9.63 7.51 12.29
CA ASN A 285 9.33 6.13 11.94
C ASN A 285 8.30 5.58 12.92
N PHE A 286 7.10 5.26 12.45
CA PHE A 286 6.00 4.81 13.30
C PHE A 286 5.78 3.30 13.22
N PHE A 287 5.35 2.75 14.34
CA PHE A 287 4.97 1.35 14.53
C PHE A 287 3.63 1.34 15.23
N PHE A 288 2.54 1.25 14.47
CA PHE A 288 1.19 1.34 15.01
C PHE A 288 0.39 0.08 14.73
N GLU A 289 -0.44 -0.29 15.70
CA GLU A 289 -1.38 -1.39 15.62
C GLU A 289 -2.78 -0.91 15.94
N SER A 290 -3.77 -1.58 15.36
CA SER A 290 -5.18 -1.39 15.66
C SER A 290 -5.81 -2.74 15.93
N LEU A 291 -6.74 -2.77 16.88
CA LEU A 291 -7.59 -3.91 17.18
C LEU A 291 -8.99 -3.37 17.46
N VAL A 292 -9.89 -3.56 16.50
CA VAL A 292 -11.23 -2.95 16.55
C VAL A 292 -12.33 -4.00 16.39
N PRO A 293 -13.45 -3.87 17.11
CA PRO A 293 -14.60 -4.73 16.90
C PRO A 293 -15.22 -4.45 15.52
N ARG A 294 -15.50 -5.51 14.76
CA ARG A 294 -16.17 -5.44 13.46
C ARG A 294 -17.18 -6.57 13.32
N THR A 295 -18.25 -6.26 12.59
CA THR A 295 -19.14 -7.28 12.03
C THR A 295 -18.40 -8.01 10.91
N PHE A 296 -18.12 -9.28 11.12
CA PHE A 296 -17.69 -10.20 10.08
C PHE A 296 -18.91 -10.77 9.36
N PHE A 297 -18.92 -10.67 8.03
CA PHE A 297 -19.99 -11.20 7.18
C PHE A 297 -19.56 -12.52 6.55
N LYS A 298 -20.27 -13.62 6.87
CA LYS A 298 -19.94 -14.96 6.39
C LYS A 298 -20.12 -15.13 4.88
N SER A 299 -20.92 -14.26 4.27
CA SER A 299 -21.12 -14.18 2.82
C SER A 299 -19.84 -13.78 2.06
N GLY A 300 -18.87 -13.16 2.76
CA GLY A 300 -17.67 -12.59 2.16
C GLY A 300 -17.89 -11.21 1.52
N HIS A 301 -19.06 -10.60 1.74
CA HIS A 301 -19.41 -9.28 1.25
C HIS A 301 -19.83 -8.37 2.40
N ALA A 302 -19.28 -7.15 2.45
CA ALA A 302 -19.64 -6.16 3.45
C ALA A 302 -21.14 -5.84 3.40
N ASP A 303 -21.77 -5.68 4.56
CA ASP A 303 -23.21 -5.40 4.72
C ASP A 303 -24.16 -6.45 4.14
N ASP A 304 -23.69 -7.67 3.86
CA ASP A 304 -24.52 -8.79 3.41
C ASP A 304 -24.63 -9.87 4.51
N PRO A 305 -25.65 -9.81 5.39
CA PRO A 305 -25.84 -10.76 6.48
C PRO A 305 -26.52 -12.07 6.04
N SER A 306 -26.72 -12.32 4.74
CA SER A 306 -27.51 -13.46 4.24
C SER A 306 -27.02 -14.84 4.67
N GLU A 307 -25.72 -14.98 4.91
CA GLU A 307 -25.08 -16.20 5.43
C GLU A 307 -24.76 -16.12 6.94
N GLY A 308 -25.25 -15.08 7.61
CA GLY A 308 -25.01 -14.78 9.02
C GLY A 308 -23.79 -13.90 9.26
N THR A 309 -23.71 -13.36 10.49
CA THR A 309 -22.65 -12.45 10.91
C THR A 309 -22.01 -12.89 12.23
N ARG A 310 -20.84 -12.34 12.53
CA ARG A 310 -20.13 -12.57 13.79
C ARG A 310 -19.37 -11.32 14.21
N GLN A 311 -19.53 -10.88 15.45
CA GLN A 311 -18.67 -9.83 16.01
C GLN A 311 -17.28 -10.38 16.30
N ALA A 312 -16.26 -9.81 15.67
CA ALA A 312 -14.87 -10.22 15.83
C ALA A 312 -13.95 -9.00 16.00
N ASN A 313 -12.82 -9.19 16.68
CA ASN A 313 -11.80 -8.16 16.79
C ASN A 313 -10.80 -8.30 15.63
N ILE A 314 -10.78 -7.29 14.77
CA ILE A 314 -9.94 -7.26 13.58
C ILE A 314 -8.66 -6.49 13.88
N GLY A 315 -7.53 -7.17 13.70
CA GLY A 315 -6.20 -6.62 13.95
C GLY A 315 -5.51 -6.17 12.66
N PHE A 316 -4.92 -4.99 12.67
CA PHE A 316 -4.07 -4.49 11.59
C PHE A 316 -2.81 -3.86 12.15
N ALA A 317 -1.70 -4.08 11.45
CA ALA A 317 -0.43 -3.45 11.78
C ALA A 317 0.05 -2.57 10.62
N ARG A 318 0.58 -1.39 10.96
CA ARG A 318 1.14 -0.43 10.01
C ARG A 318 2.49 0.06 10.51
N TYR A 319 3.42 0.16 9.59
CA TYR A 319 4.78 0.59 9.84
C TYR A 319 5.20 1.54 8.74
N GLY A 320 5.85 2.65 9.06
CA GLY A 320 6.23 3.59 8.03
C GLY A 320 7.01 4.78 8.53
N THR A 321 7.13 5.77 7.65
CA THR A 321 7.81 7.03 7.91
C THR A 321 6.90 8.17 7.45
N TRP A 322 6.65 9.13 8.32
CA TRP A 322 6.11 10.44 7.92
C TRP A 322 7.24 11.45 7.80
N HIS A 323 7.06 12.46 6.94
CA HIS A 323 8.01 13.55 6.68
C HIS A 323 7.30 14.89 6.88
N LEU A 324 7.93 15.81 7.59
CA LEU A 324 7.40 17.14 7.85
C LEU A 324 7.86 18.13 6.79
N ASP A 325 7.02 19.13 6.50
CA ASP A 325 7.44 20.34 5.78
C ASP A 325 7.27 21.57 6.68
N PRO A 326 8.38 22.20 7.13
CA PRO A 326 8.32 23.41 7.94
C PRO A 326 7.59 24.60 7.29
N LYS A 327 7.35 24.61 5.98
CA LYS A 327 6.55 25.64 5.33
C LYS A 327 5.07 25.57 5.73
N PHE A 328 4.60 24.40 6.12
CA PHE A 328 3.22 24.16 6.51
C PHE A 328 3.15 24.09 8.02
N GLN A 329 2.51 25.10 8.62
CA GLN A 329 2.42 25.25 10.07
C GLN A 329 0.98 25.03 10.52
N ILE A 330 0.80 24.15 11.51
CA ILE A 330 -0.47 23.88 12.18
C ILE A 330 -0.20 23.92 13.67
N HIS A 331 -0.87 24.83 14.39
CA HIS A 331 -0.63 25.07 15.83
C HIS A 331 0.85 25.26 16.19
N ASP A 332 1.57 26.08 15.41
CA ASP A 332 3.01 26.37 15.54
C ASP A 332 3.94 25.15 15.36
N GLU A 333 3.44 24.05 14.79
CA GLU A 333 4.21 22.86 14.47
C GLU A 333 4.18 22.57 12.96
N ALA A 334 5.25 21.97 12.45
CA ALA A 334 5.31 21.58 11.04
C ALA A 334 4.31 20.45 10.74
N ALA A 335 3.57 20.55 9.64
CA ALA A 335 2.64 19.52 9.16
C ALA A 335 3.39 18.31 8.56
N ILE A 336 2.79 17.12 8.64
CA ILE A 336 3.18 15.95 7.86
C ILE A 336 2.85 16.21 6.39
N ARG A 337 3.89 16.44 5.60
CA ARG A 337 3.77 16.63 4.16
C ARG A 337 3.54 15.32 3.43
N TYR A 338 4.16 14.24 3.88
CA TYR A 338 4.16 12.98 3.18
C TYR A 338 4.37 11.79 4.11
N VAL A 339 3.72 10.68 3.82
CA VAL A 339 3.84 9.42 4.52
C VAL A 339 4.08 8.29 3.53
N ARG A 340 4.91 7.34 3.92
CA ARG A 340 5.07 6.05 3.23
C ARG A 340 5.18 4.93 4.23
N GLY A 341 4.80 3.72 3.86
CA GLY A 341 4.94 2.58 4.74
C GLY A 341 4.33 1.30 4.19
N ARG A 342 4.26 0.31 5.05
CA ARG A 342 3.70 -1.01 4.78
C ARG A 342 2.64 -1.36 5.80
N PHE A 343 1.75 -2.24 5.39
CA PHE A 343 0.71 -2.77 6.25
C PHE A 343 0.51 -4.24 5.98
N GLN A 344 0.00 -4.94 6.98
CA GLN A 344 -0.37 -6.35 6.84
C GLN A 344 -1.59 -6.66 7.71
N GLY A 345 -2.37 -7.64 7.26
CA GLY A 345 -3.54 -8.10 7.96
C GLY A 345 -4.10 -9.38 7.36
N TRP A 346 -5.25 -9.79 7.89
CA TRP A 346 -5.97 -10.98 7.44
C TRP A 346 -7.35 -10.59 6.91
N GLY A 347 -7.83 -11.38 5.96
CA GLY A 347 -9.13 -11.22 5.34
C GLY A 347 -9.79 -12.56 5.08
N TYR A 348 -11.04 -12.48 4.65
CA TYR A 348 -11.80 -13.59 4.15
C TYR A 348 -12.33 -13.25 2.76
N ILE A 349 -12.13 -14.19 1.85
CA ILE A 349 -12.62 -14.15 0.48
C ILE A 349 -13.44 -15.40 0.25
N ASN A 350 -14.72 -15.21 -0.09
CA ASN A 350 -15.59 -16.29 -0.50
C ASN A 350 -15.23 -16.72 -1.93
N LEU A 351 -14.40 -17.77 -2.05
CA LEU A 351 -13.93 -18.27 -3.34
C LEU A 351 -15.08 -18.63 -4.29
N ALA A 352 -16.22 -19.10 -3.78
CA ALA A 352 -17.37 -19.45 -4.62
C ALA A 352 -17.98 -18.22 -5.30
N ARG A 353 -17.82 -17.01 -4.72
CA ARG A 353 -18.29 -15.76 -5.32
C ARG A 353 -17.35 -15.23 -6.39
N ILE A 354 -16.04 -15.42 -6.21
CA ILE A 354 -15.02 -14.82 -7.08
C ILE A 354 -14.47 -15.77 -8.16
N ALA A 355 -14.58 -17.09 -7.98
CA ALA A 355 -14.02 -18.05 -8.92
C ALA A 355 -14.67 -17.92 -10.31
N GLY A 356 -13.84 -17.75 -11.33
CA GLY A 356 -14.27 -17.63 -12.72
C GLY A 356 -14.92 -16.29 -13.09
N ARG A 357 -14.97 -15.33 -12.16
CA ARG A 357 -15.45 -13.97 -12.40
C ARG A 357 -14.40 -13.10 -13.08
N SER A 358 -14.84 -12.10 -13.83
CA SER A 358 -13.94 -11.07 -14.35
C SER A 358 -13.39 -10.19 -13.22
N MET A 359 -12.29 -9.47 -13.48
CA MET A 359 -11.77 -8.50 -12.52
C MET A 359 -12.80 -7.40 -12.19
N GLU A 360 -13.64 -7.01 -13.15
CA GLU A 360 -14.70 -6.02 -12.94
C GLU A 360 -15.78 -6.53 -11.97
N GLU A 361 -16.14 -7.81 -12.06
CA GLU A 361 -17.07 -8.46 -11.13
C GLU A 361 -16.44 -8.67 -9.74
N ILE A 362 -15.11 -8.81 -9.66
CA ILE A 362 -14.38 -8.96 -8.39
C ILE A 362 -14.23 -7.60 -7.69
N LEU A 363 -13.88 -6.54 -8.42
CA LEU A 363 -13.61 -5.20 -7.89
C LEU A 363 -14.90 -4.38 -7.69
N GLN A 364 -15.87 -4.98 -7.01
CA GLN A 364 -17.12 -4.35 -6.61
C GLN A 364 -17.06 -3.88 -5.14
N PRO A 365 -17.81 -2.82 -4.77
CA PRO A 365 -17.89 -2.33 -3.41
C PRO A 365 -18.17 -3.44 -2.39
N GLY A 366 -17.37 -3.53 -1.34
CA GLY A 366 -17.58 -4.49 -0.25
C GLY A 366 -17.28 -5.95 -0.59
N ASN A 367 -16.75 -6.28 -1.77
CA ASN A 367 -16.44 -7.66 -2.17
C ASN A 367 -15.12 -8.18 -1.54
N GLY A 368 -15.04 -8.11 -0.22
CA GLY A 368 -13.94 -8.53 0.62
C GLY A 368 -14.20 -8.08 2.05
N VAL A 369 -13.92 -8.96 3.02
CA VAL A 369 -14.08 -8.61 4.43
C VAL A 369 -12.79 -8.88 5.19
N LEU A 370 -12.43 -7.96 6.07
CA LEU A 370 -11.29 -8.15 6.96
C LEU A 370 -11.64 -9.20 8.01
N SER A 371 -10.65 -9.99 8.42
CA SER A 371 -10.85 -11.13 9.31
C SER A 371 -9.69 -11.34 10.26
N THR A 372 -9.75 -12.41 11.05
CA THR A 372 -8.74 -12.74 12.06
C THR A 372 -8.66 -14.25 12.25
N LEU A 373 -7.43 -14.76 12.31
CA LEU A 373 -7.18 -16.17 12.64
C LEU A 373 -7.48 -16.52 14.10
N HIS A 374 -7.66 -15.51 14.96
CA HIS A 374 -7.77 -15.70 16.41
C HIS A 374 -9.19 -15.93 16.91
N ASP A 375 -10.21 -15.64 16.10
CA ASP A 375 -11.59 -15.90 16.50
C ASP A 375 -11.90 -17.41 16.38
N PRO A 376 -12.49 -18.04 17.41
CA PRO A 376 -12.71 -19.48 17.43
C PRO A 376 -13.74 -19.97 16.40
N GLU A 377 -14.63 -19.09 15.94
CA GLU A 377 -15.66 -19.43 14.96
C GLU A 377 -15.21 -19.08 13.54
N ILE A 378 -14.73 -17.86 13.29
CA ILE A 378 -14.42 -17.42 11.92
C ILE A 378 -12.94 -17.62 11.54
N GLY A 379 -12.08 -17.99 12.49
CA GLY A 379 -10.64 -18.15 12.23
C GLY A 379 -10.32 -19.23 11.19
N HIS A 380 -11.14 -20.29 11.11
CA HIS A 380 -10.98 -21.32 10.08
C HIS A 380 -11.44 -20.85 8.68
N MET A 381 -12.34 -19.85 8.62
CA MET A 381 -12.80 -19.23 7.37
C MET A 381 -11.77 -18.25 6.83
N THR A 382 -10.98 -17.60 7.70
CA THR A 382 -9.92 -16.66 7.31
C THR A 382 -8.94 -17.33 6.35
N ASN A 383 -8.94 -16.89 5.09
CA ASN A 383 -8.20 -17.51 3.99
C ASN A 383 -7.39 -16.52 3.15
N ALA A 384 -7.43 -15.22 3.46
CA ALA A 384 -6.66 -14.22 2.74
C ALA A 384 -5.61 -13.57 3.65
N PHE A 385 -4.36 -13.56 3.19
CA PHE A 385 -3.31 -12.74 3.78
C PHE A 385 -3.11 -11.48 2.92
N ILE A 386 -3.21 -10.33 3.57
CA ILE A 386 -3.16 -9.01 2.93
C ILE A 386 -1.82 -8.38 3.29
N LEU A 387 -1.04 -8.03 2.27
CA LEU A 387 0.22 -7.32 2.44
C LEU A 387 0.32 -6.22 1.40
N GLY A 388 0.67 -5.02 1.81
CA GLY A 388 0.84 -3.93 0.86
C GLY A 388 1.71 -2.80 1.36
N THR A 389 1.92 -1.85 0.46
CA THR A 389 2.53 -0.56 0.77
C THR A 389 1.53 0.56 0.59
N PHE A 390 1.77 1.66 1.28
CA PHE A 390 0.97 2.86 1.14
C PHE A 390 1.88 4.07 1.02
N LYS A 391 1.38 5.08 0.31
CA LYS A 391 1.98 6.40 0.19
C LYS A 391 0.88 7.45 0.25
N GLY A 392 1.18 8.64 0.75
CA GLY A 392 0.22 9.73 0.75
C GLY A 392 0.91 11.04 1.02
N LYS A 393 0.46 12.11 0.36
CA LYS A 393 0.92 13.48 0.62
C LYS A 393 -0.28 14.41 0.77
N LEU A 394 -0.08 15.51 1.47
CA LEU A 394 -1.00 16.63 1.37
C LEU A 394 -1.06 17.08 -0.10
N ASN A 395 -2.25 17.23 -0.66
CA ASN A 395 -2.44 17.51 -2.08
C ASN A 395 -3.40 18.68 -2.31
N ASP A 396 -3.29 19.25 -3.51
CA ASP A 396 -4.27 20.17 -4.07
C ASP A 396 -5.42 19.34 -4.63
N TRP A 397 -6.40 19.04 -3.77
CA TRP A 397 -7.47 18.11 -4.13
C TRP A 397 -8.62 18.81 -4.86
N ASP A 398 -8.85 20.09 -4.59
CA ASP A 398 -9.90 20.89 -5.23
C ASP A 398 -9.44 21.57 -6.54
N GLY A 399 -8.13 21.57 -6.82
CA GLY A 399 -7.54 22.08 -8.04
C GLY A 399 -7.33 23.59 -8.05
N ASP A 400 -7.34 24.26 -6.89
CA ASP A 400 -7.17 25.72 -6.77
C ASP A 400 -5.69 26.19 -6.83
N GLY A 401 -4.74 25.25 -6.91
CA GLY A 401 -3.31 25.51 -6.93
C GLY A 401 -2.66 25.59 -5.55
N VAL A 402 -3.43 25.35 -4.48
CA VAL A 402 -2.99 25.39 -3.08
C VAL A 402 -3.08 23.99 -2.47
N ILE A 403 -2.11 23.64 -1.63
CA ILE A 403 -2.13 22.37 -0.91
C ILE A 403 -3.13 22.46 0.24
N ASP A 404 -4.09 21.56 0.26
CA ASP A 404 -4.99 21.40 1.38
C ASP A 404 -4.37 20.57 2.51
N MET A 405 -4.47 21.07 3.74
CA MET A 405 -4.03 20.31 4.91
C MET A 405 -5.13 19.35 5.39
N ASN A 406 -6.38 19.82 5.53
CA ASN A 406 -7.46 19.08 6.20
C ASN A 406 -8.88 19.36 5.68
N SER A 407 -9.02 19.82 4.44
CA SER A 407 -10.33 20.18 3.87
C SER A 407 -11.13 18.99 3.32
N ARG A 408 -10.58 17.77 3.31
CA ARG A 408 -11.32 16.58 2.89
C ARG A 408 -12.33 16.17 3.95
N ASP A 409 -13.48 15.67 3.49
CA ASP A 409 -14.50 15.11 4.35
C ASP A 409 -14.05 13.76 4.93
N VAL A 410 -14.10 13.69 6.26
CA VAL A 410 -13.73 12.51 7.03
C VAL A 410 -14.77 12.33 8.12
N TYR A 411 -15.50 11.22 8.07
CA TYR A 411 -16.63 10.94 8.95
C TYR A 411 -16.20 10.19 10.22
N SER A 412 -15.30 10.82 10.99
CA SER A 412 -14.70 10.19 12.17
C SER A 412 -14.41 11.17 13.28
N THR A 413 -14.60 10.74 14.53
CA THR A 413 -14.01 11.39 15.71
C THR A 413 -12.52 11.08 15.81
N VAL A 414 -11.82 11.79 16.71
CA VAL A 414 -10.40 11.55 17.03
C VAL A 414 -10.12 10.18 17.66
N ASP A 415 -11.15 9.51 18.17
CA ASP A 415 -11.10 8.16 18.73
C ASP A 415 -11.56 7.09 17.74
N GLY A 416 -11.81 7.46 16.47
CA GLY A 416 -12.15 6.53 15.40
C GLY A 416 -13.63 6.13 15.37
N GLU A 417 -14.50 6.85 16.08
CA GLU A 417 -15.94 6.61 16.08
C GLU A 417 -16.61 7.31 14.88
N ILE A 418 -17.76 6.81 14.41
CA ILE A 418 -18.52 7.42 13.31
C ILE A 418 -19.03 8.80 13.72
N ASP A 419 -18.78 9.79 12.87
CA ASP A 419 -19.18 11.19 13.00
C ASP A 419 -19.58 11.70 11.61
N MET A 420 -20.84 11.48 11.21
CA MET A 420 -21.32 11.77 9.86
C MET A 420 -21.49 13.26 9.60
N ASN A 421 -21.72 14.07 10.64
CA ASN A 421 -21.90 15.52 10.52
C ASN A 421 -20.58 16.31 10.70
N GLN A 422 -19.50 15.61 11.09
CA GLN A 422 -18.15 16.13 11.26
C GLN A 422 -18.04 17.22 12.33
N ASP A 423 -18.85 17.12 13.40
CA ASP A 423 -18.83 18.07 14.52
C ASP A 423 -17.83 17.68 15.62
N GLY A 424 -17.14 16.54 15.46
CA GLY A 424 -16.16 16.00 16.39
C GLY A 424 -16.78 15.14 17.49
N VAL A 425 -18.10 14.92 17.48
CA VAL A 425 -18.85 14.10 18.44
C VAL A 425 -19.36 12.85 17.72
N ALA A 426 -19.22 11.71 18.37
CA ALA A 426 -19.70 10.45 17.79
C ALA A 426 -21.24 10.45 17.67
N ASP A 427 -21.75 10.04 16.51
CA ASP A 427 -23.19 9.82 16.30
C ASP A 427 -23.72 8.75 17.26
N GLN A 428 -22.91 7.70 17.47
CA GLN A 428 -23.14 6.65 18.44
C GLN A 428 -21.82 6.25 19.11
N PRO A 429 -21.67 6.40 20.43
CA PRO A 429 -20.46 6.01 21.14
C PRO A 429 -20.09 4.53 20.92
N GLY A 430 -18.81 4.29 20.65
CA GLY A 430 -18.21 2.98 20.39
C GLY A 430 -18.43 2.43 18.98
N LEU A 431 -19.23 3.08 18.15
CA LEU A 431 -19.46 2.64 16.77
C LEU A 431 -18.35 3.21 15.87
N THR A 432 -17.57 2.33 15.24
CA THR A 432 -16.38 2.70 14.45
C THR A 432 -16.48 2.24 12.98
N CYS A 433 -17.62 1.67 12.61
CA CYS A 433 -17.97 1.22 11.27
C CYS A 433 -19.49 1.35 11.10
N CYS A 434 -19.96 1.70 9.90
CA CYS A 434 -21.39 1.74 9.61
C CYS A 434 -22.06 0.41 9.98
N ASP A 435 -23.22 0.48 10.64
CA ASP A 435 -23.97 -0.71 10.99
C ASP A 435 -24.99 -1.05 9.89
N HIS A 436 -24.77 -2.20 9.25
CA HIS A 436 -25.67 -2.86 8.31
C HIS A 436 -27.14 -3.01 8.77
N THR A 437 -27.42 -2.93 10.07
CA THR A 437 -28.80 -3.00 10.61
C THR A 437 -29.49 -1.64 10.72
N THR A 438 -28.73 -0.56 10.64
CA THR A 438 -29.20 0.83 10.81
C THR A 438 -29.27 1.59 9.50
N LEU A 439 -29.31 0.89 8.35
CA LEU A 439 -29.88 1.49 7.14
C LEU A 439 -31.30 1.95 7.50
N LEU A 440 -31.40 3.23 7.84
CA LEU A 440 -32.64 3.96 8.06
C LEU A 440 -33.51 3.79 6.81
N PRO A 441 -34.84 3.74 6.99
CA PRO A 441 -35.83 3.20 6.05
C PRO A 441 -35.77 3.66 4.61
#